data_AF-A0AAW6JLR7-F1
#
_entry.id   AF-A0AAW6JLR7-F1
#
_cell.length_a   1.000
_cell.length_b   1.000
_cell.length_c   1.000
_cell.angle_alpha   90.00
_cell.angle_beta   90.00
_cell.angle_gamma   90.00
#
_symmetry.space_group_name_H-M   'P 1'
#
loop_
_entity.id
_entity.type
_entity.pdbx_description
1 polymer ?
#
loop_
_entity_poly.entity_id
_entity_poly.type
_entity_poly.pdbx_seq_one_letter_code
_entity_poly.pdbx_strand_id
1 'polypeptide(L)' 'MNKTPINQQDDFESDDLLPEYNFDYTKARPNRFATISENKITVILDPDVAKVFQTSEAVNRALRCLLSAIPEK' A
#
# COMPACT_ATOMS: atom_id res chain seq x y z
N MET A 1 -23.46 37.79 6.16
CA MET A 1 -22.79 36.61 5.55
C MET A 1 -21.33 36.96 5.39
N ASN A 2 -20.48 36.59 6.34
CA ASN A 2 -19.04 36.78 6.25
C ASN A 2 -18.39 35.40 6.38
N LYS A 3 -17.66 34.97 5.34
CA LYS A 3 -16.96 33.68 5.28
C LYS A 3 -15.59 33.84 5.96
N THR A 4 -15.27 32.96 6.91
CA THR A 4 -13.98 32.93 7.62
C THR A 4 -12.95 32.16 6.80
N PRO A 5 -11.69 32.62 6.70
CA PRO A 5 -10.67 31.98 5.88
C PRO A 5 -10.17 30.68 6.54
N ILE A 6 -10.00 29.65 5.72
CA ILE A 6 -9.45 28.35 6.13
C ILE A 6 -7.93 28.49 6.18
N ASN A 7 -7.36 28.48 7.39
CA ASN A 7 -5.93 28.28 7.59
C ASN A 7 -5.72 26.81 7.94
N GLN A 8 -5.13 26.03 7.02
CA GLN A 8 -4.82 24.63 7.21
C GLN A 8 -3.64 24.49 8.17
N GLN A 9 -3.94 24.12 9.40
CA GLN A 9 -3.01 23.44 10.30
C GLN A 9 -3.65 22.09 10.58
N ASP A 10 -3.20 21.06 9.86
CA ASP A 10 -3.59 19.66 10.06
C ASP A 10 -2.91 19.13 11.32
N ASP A 11 -3.32 19.65 12.48
CA ASP A 11 -3.18 18.96 13.74
C ASP A 11 -4.39 18.03 13.82
N PHE A 12 -4.21 16.77 13.39
CA PHE A 12 -5.17 15.70 13.68
C PHE A 12 -5.14 15.43 15.19
N GLU A 13 -5.73 16.35 15.94
CA GLU A 13 -6.07 16.20 17.34
C GLU A 13 -6.88 14.92 17.47
N SER A 14 -6.23 13.89 18.01
CA SER A 14 -6.83 12.65 18.47
C SER A 14 -7.68 12.88 19.73
N ASP A 15 -8.40 14.00 19.81
CA ASP A 15 -8.99 14.51 21.05
C ASP A 15 -10.52 14.39 21.10
N ASP A 16 -11.14 13.93 19.99
CA ASP A 16 -12.57 13.60 19.96
C ASP A 16 -12.87 12.14 20.40
N LEU A 17 -11.85 11.30 20.54
CA LEU A 17 -12.01 9.89 20.92
C LEU A 17 -11.80 9.69 22.43
N LEU A 18 -12.74 9.00 23.07
CA LEU A 18 -12.60 8.66 24.47
C LEU A 18 -11.38 7.74 24.70
N PRO A 19 -10.72 7.80 25.88
CA PRO A 19 -9.52 7.00 26.18
C PRO A 19 -9.66 5.49 25.94
N GLU A 20 -10.88 4.95 26.06
CA GLU A 20 -11.20 3.54 25.82
C GLU A 20 -11.02 3.09 24.37
N TYR A 21 -10.98 4.04 23.42
CA TYR A 21 -10.77 3.77 21.99
C TYR A 21 -9.29 3.80 21.58
N ASN A 22 -8.35 3.89 22.52
CA ASN A 22 -6.93 3.73 22.25
C ASN A 22 -6.55 2.23 22.18
N PHE A 23 -6.78 1.62 21.01
CA PHE A 23 -6.51 0.20 20.80
C PHE A 23 -5.02 -0.08 20.55
N ASP A 24 -4.45 -0.99 21.35
CA ASP A 24 -3.11 -1.53 21.11
C ASP A 24 -3.15 -2.61 20.00
N TYR A 25 -3.00 -2.17 18.76
CA TYR A 25 -3.02 -3.05 17.59
C TYR A 25 -1.89 -4.08 17.56
N THR A 26 -0.85 -3.95 18.39
CA THR A 26 0.22 -4.97 18.50
C THR A 26 -0.28 -6.26 19.14
N LYS A 27 -1.36 -6.20 19.92
CA LYS A 27 -2.03 -7.34 20.55
C LYS A 27 -3.23 -7.85 19.74
N ALA A 28 -3.52 -7.23 18.59
CA ALA A 28 -4.66 -7.62 17.78
C ALA A 28 -4.47 -9.03 17.21
N ARG A 29 -5.57 -9.79 17.17
CA ARG A 29 -5.58 -11.10 16.49
C ARG A 29 -5.73 -10.90 14.98
N PRO A 30 -5.11 -11.76 14.16
CA PRO A 30 -5.36 -11.77 12.72
C PRO A 30 -6.86 -11.88 12.41
N ASN A 31 -7.33 -11.07 11.47
CA ASN A 31 -8.74 -11.06 11.08
C ASN A 31 -9.10 -12.38 10.34
N ARG A 32 -9.99 -13.19 10.92
CA ARG A 32 -10.44 -14.47 10.35
C ARG A 32 -11.14 -14.33 8.99
N PHE A 33 -11.71 -13.17 8.71
CA PHE A 33 -12.38 -12.87 7.46
C PHE A 33 -11.46 -12.24 6.41
N ALA A 34 -10.26 -11.83 6.81
CA ALA A 34 -9.26 -11.36 5.88
C ALA A 34 -8.55 -12.58 5.28
N THR A 35 -8.78 -12.83 3.99
CA THR A 35 -7.98 -13.79 3.23
C THR A 35 -6.58 -13.22 3.06
N ILE A 36 -5.70 -13.48 4.01
CA ILE A 36 -4.28 -13.18 3.88
C ILE A 36 -3.72 -14.22 2.90
N SER A 37 -3.38 -13.78 1.69
CA SER A 37 -2.72 -14.65 0.72
C SER A 37 -1.31 -14.92 1.25
N GLU A 38 -1.10 -16.13 1.78
CA GLU A 38 0.11 -16.52 2.51
C GLU A 38 1.41 -16.37 1.70
N ASN A 39 1.31 -16.25 0.37
CA ASN A 39 2.46 -16.13 -0.55
C ASN A 39 2.37 -14.93 -1.49
N LYS A 40 1.86 -13.78 -1.02
CA LYS A 40 1.86 -12.55 -1.84
C LYS A 40 3.12 -11.72 -1.59
N ILE A 41 4.03 -11.72 -2.55
CA ILE A 41 5.18 -10.81 -2.57
C ILE A 41 4.74 -9.51 -3.25
N THR A 42 4.83 -8.39 -2.54
CA THR A 42 4.59 -7.05 -3.10
C THR A 42 5.94 -6.43 -3.47
N VAL A 43 6.03 -5.92 -4.70
CA VAL A 43 7.21 -5.21 -5.20
C VAL A 43 6.78 -3.80 -5.55
N ILE A 44 7.57 -2.81 -5.14
CA ILE A 44 7.36 -1.41 -5.49
C ILE A 44 8.12 -1.15 -6.80
N LEU A 45 7.44 -0.57 -7.78
CA LEU A 45 8.05 -0.13 -9.03
C LEU A 45 8.36 1.36 -8.96
N ASP A 46 9.43 1.77 -9.62
CA ASP A 46 9.72 3.18 -9.80
C ASP A 46 8.67 3.86 -10.72
N PRO A 47 8.42 5.18 -10.57
CA PRO A 47 7.33 5.86 -11.27
C PRO A 47 7.43 5.83 -12.79
N ASP A 48 8.64 5.80 -13.34
CA ASP A 48 8.90 5.69 -14.77
C ASP A 48 8.57 4.29 -15.30
N VAL A 49 8.95 3.24 -14.57
CA VAL A 49 8.63 1.84 -14.91
C VAL A 49 7.12 1.60 -14.81
N ALA A 50 6.47 2.14 -13.78
CA ALA A 50 5.02 2.02 -13.58
C ALA A 50 4.19 2.69 -14.69
N LYS A 51 4.71 3.76 -15.33
CA LYS A 51 4.05 4.38 -16.50
C LYS A 51 3.98 3.43 -17.69
N VAL A 52 5.01 2.60 -17.87
CA VAL A 52 5.10 1.64 -18.98
C VAL A 52 4.33 0.36 -18.66
N PHE A 53 4.46 -0.16 -17.44
CA PHE A 53 3.82 -1.40 -17.01
C PHE A 53 2.68 -1.15 -16.03
N GLN A 54 1.46 -1.06 -16.56
CA GLN A 54 0.25 -0.77 -15.78
C GLN A 54 -0.32 -2.01 -15.04
N THR A 55 0.15 -3.21 -15.37
CA THR A 55 -0.34 -4.46 -14.76
C THR A 55 0.80 -5.37 -14.35
N SER A 56 0.59 -6.14 -13.28
CA SER A 56 1.55 -7.15 -12.81
C SER A 56 1.80 -8.25 -13.85
N GLU A 57 0.80 -8.58 -14.67
CA GLU A 57 0.95 -9.54 -15.76
C GLU A 57 1.96 -9.06 -16.81
N ALA A 58 1.91 -7.78 -17.21
CA ALA A 58 2.81 -7.19 -18.19
C ALA A 58 4.27 -7.22 -17.70
N VAL A 59 4.51 -6.86 -16.43
CA VAL A 59 5.83 -6.94 -15.79
C VAL A 59 6.34 -8.39 -15.80
N ASN A 60 5.52 -9.33 -15.32
CA ASN A 60 5.92 -10.73 -15.22
C ASN A 60 6.24 -11.35 -16.58
N ARG A 61 5.48 -11.00 -17.62
CA ARG A 61 5.76 -11.45 -18.98
C ARG A 61 7.12 -10.94 -19.47
N ALA A 62 7.40 -9.65 -19.31
CA ALA A 62 8.67 -9.06 -19.72
C ALA A 62 9.86 -9.70 -18.99
N LEU A 63 9.77 -9.85 -17.66
CA LEU A 63 10.81 -10.48 -16.86
C LEU A 63 11.05 -11.95 -17.24
N ARG A 64 9.99 -12.72 -17.52
CA ARG A 64 10.13 -14.11 -17.99
C ARG A 64 10.77 -14.20 -19.37
N CYS A 65 10.43 -13.30 -20.29
CA CYS A 65 11.10 -13.22 -21.59
C CYS A 65 12.59 -12.93 -21.43
N LEU A 66 12.94 -12.01 -20.54
CA LEU A 66 14.35 -11.70 -20.22
C LEU A 66 15.06 -12.91 -19.63
N LEU A 67 14.43 -13.62 -18.68
CA LEU A 67 14.99 -14.86 -18.11
C LEU A 67 15.23 -15.92 -19.20
N SER A 68 14.31 -16.08 -20.16
CA SER A 68 14.49 -17.05 -21.25
C SER A 68 15.57 -16.66 -22.27
N ALA A 69 15.90 -15.38 -22.37
CA ALA A 69 16.95 -14.89 -23.26
C ALA A 69 18.34 -14.96 -22.63
N ILE A 70 18.43 -15.11 -21.29
CA ILE A 70 19.69 -15.32 -20.59
C ILE A 70 20.05 -16.80 -20.73
N PRO A 71 21.23 -17.15 -21.29
CA PRO A 71 21.66 -18.53 -21.36
C PRO A 71 21.88 -19.07 -19.94
N GLU A 72 21.35 -20.26 -19.67
CA GLU A 72 21.68 -20.99 -18.45
C GLU A 72 23.20 -21.23 -18.41
N LYS A 73 23.81 -20.91 -17.28
CA LYS A 73 25.26 -20.98 -17.09
C LYS A 73 25.71 -22.41 -16.81
#